data_AF-A0A7J8NCV0-F1
#
_entry.id   AF-A0A7J8NCV0-F1
#
_cell.length_a   1.000
_cell.length_b   1.000
_cell.length_c   1.000
_cell.angle_alpha   90.00
_cell.angle_beta   90.00
_cell.angle_gamma   90.00
#
_symmetry.space_group_name_H-M   'P 1'
#
loop_
_entity.id
_entity.type
_entity.pdbx_description
1 polymer ?
#
loop_
_entity_poly.entity_id
_entity_poly.type
_entity_poly.pdbx_seq_one_letter_code
_entity_poly.pdbx_strand_id
1 'polypeptide(L)'
;MSSIVRKVVMISSFLSLHELSARGCKELVDEGSSSAKEVTSLKSVSLSYISKFNISTERIMLRFASSEYFNIYGWKELGSLSQTVLGLVGHRFFTVEDCPQLISVETEDERLQLDKILGVESLVIRDCERLNQLPEVLHAFTFLTRMRLEKGCPLLECIAQDFDETTDLESIYISDALNIKSFPRGLDKLIHLQEIELAGCSSLVWFEESGFPATNLLVLLIFKCENFGAIPKCIHNFTSLQKLEVWKCSADMSFPEEGFPTNLTSLEISNGPKMYTSLVEWGLNKVTSTQELNIGGEGCSRVVSFPEQGIGRMLPPSLTSICI
;
A
#
# COMPACT_ATOMS: atom_id res chain seq x y z
N MET A 1 -24.38 -1.88 47.16
CA MET A 1 -24.46 -1.58 45.71
C MET A 1 -23.42 -0.51 45.40
N SER A 2 -22.27 -0.91 44.86
CA SER A 2 -21.22 0.04 44.45
C SER A 2 -21.67 0.75 43.17
N SER A 3 -22.05 2.03 43.27
CA SER A 3 -22.34 2.84 42.08
C SER A 3 -21.05 3.02 41.29
N ILE A 4 -20.95 2.42 40.11
CA ILE A 4 -19.85 2.69 39.18
C ILE A 4 -20.03 4.15 38.74
N VAL A 5 -19.15 5.04 39.19
CA VAL A 5 -19.12 6.44 38.75
C VAL A 5 -18.69 6.45 37.29
N ARG A 6 -19.63 6.74 36.39
CA ARG A 6 -19.35 6.92 34.96
C ARG A 6 -18.68 8.29 34.76
N LYS A 7 -17.37 8.31 34.47
CA LYS A 7 -16.69 9.54 34.04
C LYS A 7 -17.00 9.78 32.57
N VAL A 8 -17.80 10.80 32.27
CA VAL A 8 -18.10 11.26 30.91
C VAL A 8 -17.27 12.51 30.64
N VAL A 9 -16.55 12.55 29.51
CA VAL A 9 -15.78 13.73 29.08
C VAL A 9 -16.48 14.34 27.87
N MET A 10 -16.98 15.56 28.02
CA MET A 10 -17.58 16.31 26.91
C MET A 10 -16.50 17.04 26.10
N ILE A 11 -16.16 16.51 24.94
CA ILE A 11 -15.11 17.05 24.06
C ILE A 11 -15.48 18.45 23.53
N SER A 12 -16.77 18.71 23.31
CA SER A 12 -17.28 20.02 22.86
C SER A 12 -17.04 21.18 23.84
N SER A 13 -16.64 20.88 25.07
CA SER A 13 -16.27 21.90 26.06
C SER A 13 -14.87 22.49 25.81
N PHE A 14 -14.06 21.86 24.95
CA PHE A 14 -12.67 22.24 24.70
C PHE A 14 -12.52 22.88 23.31
N LEU A 15 -12.82 24.17 23.21
CA LEU A 15 -12.79 24.92 21.94
C LEU A 15 -11.40 25.02 21.30
N SER A 16 -10.33 24.84 22.08
CA SER A 16 -8.93 24.89 21.61
C SER A 16 -8.29 23.49 21.48
N LEU A 17 -9.09 22.42 21.50
CA LEU A 17 -8.57 21.07 21.41
C LEU A 17 -8.13 20.74 19.99
N HIS A 18 -6.83 20.53 19.78
CA HIS A 18 -6.28 20.16 18.47
C HIS A 18 -6.05 18.65 18.31
N GLU A 19 -5.89 17.93 19.41
CA GLU A 19 -5.62 16.50 19.42
C GLU A 19 -6.55 15.79 20.42
N LEU A 20 -7.19 14.73 19.96
CA LEU A 20 -8.02 13.86 20.79
C LEU A 20 -7.51 12.43 20.68
N SER A 21 -7.04 11.87 21.80
CA SER A 21 -6.73 10.44 21.90
C SER A 21 -7.62 9.80 22.96
N ALA A 22 -8.47 8.86 22.55
CA ALA A 22 -9.33 8.09 23.42
C ALA A 22 -8.94 6.61 23.35
N ARG A 23 -8.28 6.12 24.40
CA ARG A 23 -7.77 4.74 24.49
C ARG A 23 -8.42 3.95 25.62
N GLY A 24 -8.94 2.76 25.31
CA GLY A 24 -9.49 1.84 26.30
C GLY A 24 -10.78 2.33 26.95
N CYS A 25 -11.49 3.27 26.31
CA CYS A 25 -12.75 3.80 26.81
C CYS A 25 -13.84 2.71 26.79
N LYS A 26 -14.62 2.62 27.87
CA LYS A 26 -15.73 1.66 27.95
C LYS A 26 -16.81 1.93 26.90
N GLU A 27 -17.10 3.20 26.63
CA GLU A 27 -18.15 3.58 25.70
C GLU A 27 -17.87 4.97 25.13
N LEU A 28 -18.10 5.14 23.83
CA LEU A 28 -18.19 6.44 23.17
C LEU A 28 -19.67 6.77 22.92
N VAL A 29 -20.13 7.93 23.39
CA VAL A 29 -21.53 8.38 23.30
C VAL A 29 -21.61 9.78 22.66
N ASP A 30 -22.64 10.00 21.83
CA ASP A 30 -23.00 11.30 21.26
C ASP A 30 -24.26 11.78 22.01
N GLU A 31 -24.08 12.61 23.04
CA GLU A 31 -25.20 13.20 23.80
C GLU A 31 -25.80 14.44 23.11
N GLY A 32 -25.31 14.79 21.91
CA GLY A 32 -25.76 15.97 21.17
C GLY A 32 -27.08 15.76 20.41
N SER A 33 -28.02 16.70 20.56
CA SER A 33 -29.02 16.96 19.52
C SER A 33 -28.30 17.34 18.22
N SER A 34 -28.97 17.19 17.08
CA SER A 34 -28.47 17.40 15.70
C SER A 34 -27.80 18.75 15.40
N SER A 35 -27.66 19.65 16.39
CA SER A 35 -27.03 20.97 16.31
C SER A 35 -25.75 21.12 17.15
N ALA A 36 -25.09 20.02 17.55
CA ALA A 36 -23.90 20.13 18.39
C ALA A 36 -22.79 20.94 17.70
N LYS A 37 -22.20 21.88 18.45
CA LYS A 37 -21.03 22.67 18.03
C LYS A 37 -19.96 21.72 17.50
N GLU A 38 -19.65 21.83 16.22
CA GLU A 38 -18.51 21.15 15.62
C GLU A 38 -17.24 21.55 16.37
N VAL A 39 -16.40 20.57 16.69
CA VAL A 39 -15.09 20.84 17.27
C VAL A 39 -14.15 21.17 16.10
N THR A 40 -14.28 22.39 15.58
CA THR A 40 -13.61 22.83 14.34
C THR A 40 -12.09 22.99 14.49
N SER A 41 -11.57 22.99 15.71
CA SER A 41 -10.13 23.10 16.00
C SER A 41 -9.38 21.77 15.98
N LEU A 42 -10.07 20.62 16.00
CA LEU A 42 -9.42 19.31 15.99
C LEU A 42 -8.67 19.09 14.68
N LYS A 43 -7.40 18.71 14.79
CA LYS A 43 -6.54 18.31 13.67
C LYS A 43 -6.26 16.81 13.68
N SER A 44 -6.21 16.19 14.86
CA SER A 44 -5.91 14.77 15.00
C SER A 44 -6.86 14.09 15.98
N VAL A 45 -7.41 12.96 15.56
CA VAL A 45 -8.29 12.12 16.38
C VAL A 45 -7.83 10.67 16.29
N SER A 46 -7.65 10.05 17.44
CA SER A 46 -7.29 8.64 17.59
C SER A 46 -8.24 7.96 18.56
N LEU A 47 -8.95 6.94 18.07
CA LEU A 47 -9.89 6.14 18.83
C LEU A 47 -9.37 4.71 18.89
N SER A 48 -8.99 4.24 20.08
CA SER A 48 -8.33 2.95 20.26
C SER A 48 -9.00 2.08 21.32
N TYR A 49 -9.31 0.83 20.98
CA TYR A 49 -9.83 -0.18 21.91
C TYR A 49 -11.07 0.29 22.69
N ILE A 50 -11.97 1.02 22.02
CA ILE A 50 -13.23 1.45 22.61
C ILE A 50 -14.18 0.24 22.66
N SER A 51 -14.68 -0.09 23.86
CA SER A 51 -15.44 -1.34 24.05
C SER A 51 -16.83 -1.31 23.42
N LYS A 52 -17.42 -0.12 23.27
CA LYS A 52 -18.75 0.07 22.69
C LYS A 52 -18.87 1.44 22.05
N PHE A 53 -19.33 1.49 20.80
CA PHE A 53 -19.71 2.74 20.14
C PHE A 53 -21.24 2.84 20.15
N ASN A 54 -21.80 3.76 20.95
CA ASN A 54 -23.25 4.01 20.98
C ASN A 54 -23.63 5.14 20.00
N ILE A 55 -22.91 5.20 18.89
CA ILE A 55 -22.99 6.21 17.84
C ILE A 55 -22.71 5.44 16.53
N SER A 56 -23.41 5.75 15.45
CA SER A 56 -23.09 5.16 14.15
C SER A 56 -21.71 5.61 13.66
N THR A 57 -21.05 4.78 12.85
CA THR A 57 -19.78 5.12 12.20
C THR A 57 -19.86 6.43 11.43
N GLU A 58 -20.96 6.65 10.70
CA GLU A 58 -21.24 7.90 9.98
C GLU A 58 -21.15 9.13 10.89
N ARG A 59 -21.85 9.08 12.03
CA ARG A 59 -21.88 10.20 12.96
C ARG A 59 -20.53 10.46 13.60
N ILE A 60 -19.76 9.41 13.87
CA ILE A 60 -18.40 9.54 14.39
C ILE A 60 -17.53 10.26 13.35
N MET A 61 -17.55 9.80 12.10
CA MET A 61 -16.75 10.37 11.03
C MET A 61 -17.12 11.84 10.76
N LEU A 62 -18.42 12.15 10.73
CA LEU A 62 -18.94 13.53 10.60
C LEU A 62 -18.55 14.42 11.80
N ARG A 63 -18.62 13.89 13.02
CA ARG A 63 -18.27 14.65 14.24
C ARG A 63 -16.82 15.11 14.24
N PHE A 64 -15.96 14.35 13.59
CA PHE A 64 -14.53 14.63 13.50
C PHE A 64 -14.12 15.13 12.13
N ALA A 65 -15.05 15.51 11.23
CA ALA A 65 -14.74 15.90 9.85
C ALA A 65 -13.81 17.13 9.73
N SER A 66 -13.53 17.87 10.81
CA SER A 66 -12.51 18.91 10.83
C SER A 66 -11.07 18.37 10.96
N SER A 67 -10.90 17.11 11.39
CA SER A 67 -9.58 16.54 11.65
C SER A 67 -8.92 16.09 10.36
N GLU A 68 -7.65 16.46 10.22
CA GLU A 68 -6.79 16.02 9.14
C GLU A 68 -6.34 14.57 9.32
N TYR A 69 -6.11 14.15 10.56
CA TYR A 69 -5.67 12.80 10.91
C TYR A 69 -6.77 12.08 11.68
N PHE A 70 -7.20 10.93 11.18
CA PHE A 70 -8.23 10.13 11.83
C PHE A 70 -7.83 8.66 11.87
N ASN A 71 -7.64 8.16 13.08
CA ASN A 71 -7.11 6.83 13.31
C ASN A 71 -8.05 5.98 14.17
N ILE A 72 -8.42 4.80 13.67
CA ILE A 72 -9.23 3.82 14.37
C ILE A 72 -8.36 2.59 14.66
N TYR A 73 -8.36 2.15 15.92
CA TYR A 73 -7.66 0.94 16.35
C TYR A 73 -8.58 0.05 17.18
N GLY A 74 -8.62 -1.25 16.89
CA GLY A 74 -9.30 -2.21 17.78
C GLY A 74 -10.83 -2.09 17.79
N TRP A 75 -11.45 -1.55 16.73
CA TRP A 75 -12.90 -1.37 16.68
C TRP A 75 -13.59 -2.67 16.29
N LYS A 76 -14.00 -3.42 17.32
CA LYS A 76 -14.55 -4.77 17.18
C LYS A 76 -15.86 -4.89 16.42
N GLU A 77 -16.70 -3.86 16.40
CA GLU A 77 -18.00 -3.87 15.72
C GLU A 77 -17.99 -3.12 14.37
N LEU A 78 -16.84 -2.60 13.93
CA LEU A 78 -16.75 -1.88 12.66
C LEU A 78 -16.89 -2.89 11.50
N GLY A 79 -18.11 -2.99 10.94
CA GLY A 79 -18.43 -3.92 9.86
C GLY A 79 -18.04 -3.40 8.47
N SER A 80 -18.31 -2.12 8.21
CA SER A 80 -18.00 -1.46 6.95
C SER A 80 -17.86 0.04 7.16
N LEU A 81 -17.10 0.68 6.28
CA LEU A 81 -17.00 2.14 6.15
C LEU A 81 -17.98 2.69 5.10
N SER A 82 -18.78 1.83 4.49
CA SER A 82 -19.54 2.09 3.27
C SER A 82 -20.66 3.12 3.33
N GLN A 83 -21.20 3.44 4.50
CA GLN A 83 -22.23 4.49 4.60
C GLN A 83 -21.66 5.91 4.76
N THR A 84 -20.34 6.07 4.60
CA THR A 84 -19.60 7.23 5.12
C THR A 84 -19.12 8.23 4.06
N VAL A 85 -19.81 8.35 2.93
CA VAL A 85 -19.40 9.25 1.83
C VAL A 85 -19.25 10.72 2.25
N LEU A 86 -19.94 11.16 3.32
CA LEU A 86 -19.76 12.50 3.89
C LEU A 86 -18.71 12.57 5.01
N GLY A 87 -18.40 11.45 5.65
CA GLY A 87 -17.59 11.45 6.87
C GLY A 87 -16.09 11.47 6.64
N LEU A 88 -15.61 11.05 5.45
CA LEU A 88 -14.18 11.05 5.09
C LEU A 88 -13.72 12.31 4.36
N VAL A 89 -14.62 13.26 4.05
CA VAL A 89 -14.31 14.44 3.24
C VAL A 89 -13.20 15.31 3.83
N GLY A 90 -13.10 15.40 5.16
CA GLY A 90 -12.06 16.21 5.82
C GLY A 90 -10.82 15.47 6.31
N HIS A 91 -10.83 14.13 6.29
CA HIS A 91 -9.73 13.33 6.83
C HIS A 91 -8.69 13.07 5.74
N ARG A 92 -7.56 13.78 5.77
CA ARG A 92 -6.46 13.60 4.79
C ARG A 92 -5.65 12.32 5.04
N PHE A 93 -5.46 11.96 6.30
CA PHE A 93 -4.72 10.77 6.72
C PHE A 93 -5.64 9.88 7.52
N PHE A 94 -5.97 8.72 6.96
CA PHE A 94 -6.92 7.80 7.54
C PHE A 94 -6.26 6.44 7.80
N THR A 95 -6.23 6.03 9.07
CA THR A 95 -5.68 4.74 9.49
C THR A 95 -6.76 3.87 10.12
N VAL A 96 -6.86 2.62 9.68
CA VAL A 96 -7.70 1.60 10.32
C VAL A 96 -6.84 0.39 10.66
N GLU A 97 -6.83 0.01 11.93
CA GLU A 97 -5.99 -1.08 12.43
C GLU A 97 -6.78 -1.98 13.38
N ASP A 98 -6.53 -3.29 13.32
CA ASP A 98 -7.11 -4.28 14.25
C ASP A 98 -8.64 -4.18 14.32
N CYS A 99 -9.30 -4.12 13.16
CA CYS A 99 -10.75 -4.04 13.05
C CYS A 99 -11.30 -5.39 12.52
N PRO A 100 -11.55 -6.38 13.40
CA PRO A 100 -11.76 -7.77 13.00
C PRO A 100 -13.10 -8.04 12.31
N GLN A 101 -14.04 -7.09 12.33
CA GLN A 101 -15.32 -7.20 11.62
C GLN A 101 -15.36 -6.41 10.32
N LEU A 102 -14.30 -5.67 9.97
CA LEU A 102 -14.29 -4.84 8.78
C LEU A 102 -14.23 -5.74 7.55
N ILE A 103 -15.27 -5.72 6.73
CA ILE A 103 -15.37 -6.53 5.51
C ILE A 103 -15.02 -5.69 4.28
N SER A 104 -15.50 -4.46 4.21
CA SER A 104 -15.31 -3.57 3.07
C SER A 104 -15.10 -2.11 3.46
N VAL A 105 -14.41 -1.37 2.59
CA VAL A 105 -14.30 0.10 2.66
C VAL A 105 -15.39 0.81 1.85
N GLU A 106 -16.01 0.13 0.87
CA GLU A 106 -17.09 0.64 -0.01
C GLU A 106 -18.33 -0.29 0.01
N THR A 107 -19.49 0.19 -0.49
CA THR A 107 -20.64 -0.67 -0.88
C THR A 107 -20.95 -0.60 -2.36
N GLU A 108 -21.41 -1.73 -2.90
CA GLU A 108 -21.93 -1.93 -4.26
C GLU A 108 -23.12 -1.01 -4.65
N ASP A 109 -23.76 -0.33 -3.68
CA ASP A 109 -25.06 0.35 -3.88
C ASP A 109 -24.99 1.84 -4.29
N GLU A 110 -23.82 2.46 -4.41
CA GLU A 110 -23.71 3.90 -4.77
C GLU A 110 -23.10 4.19 -6.14
N ARG A 111 -23.50 3.43 -7.16
CA ARG A 111 -23.31 3.80 -8.59
C ARG A 111 -23.99 5.14 -8.98
N LEU A 112 -24.56 5.90 -8.05
CA LEU A 112 -25.41 7.08 -8.30
C LEU A 112 -25.15 8.32 -7.42
N GLN A 113 -24.01 8.45 -6.73
CA GLN A 113 -23.60 9.75 -6.13
C GLN A 113 -22.18 10.15 -6.56
N LEU A 114 -22.04 10.37 -7.88
CA LEU A 114 -20.84 10.75 -8.62
C LEU A 114 -20.28 12.15 -8.29
N ASP A 115 -20.82 12.85 -7.28
CA ASP A 115 -20.53 14.28 -7.01
C ASP A 115 -19.68 14.53 -5.75
N LYS A 116 -19.20 13.47 -5.06
CA LYS A 116 -18.57 13.63 -3.75
C LYS A 116 -17.14 13.11 -3.73
N ILE A 117 -16.21 14.06 -3.66
CA ILE A 117 -14.76 13.84 -3.58
C ILE A 117 -14.35 13.62 -2.13
N LEU A 118 -13.67 12.51 -1.84
CA LEU A 118 -13.07 12.24 -0.53
C LEU A 118 -11.71 12.92 -0.41
N GLY A 119 -11.48 13.64 0.69
CA GLY A 119 -10.24 14.37 0.98
C GLY A 119 -9.06 13.50 1.41
N VAL A 120 -9.18 12.17 1.35
CA VAL A 120 -8.16 11.23 1.86
C VAL A 120 -6.98 11.19 0.91
N GLU A 121 -5.82 11.65 1.39
CA GLU A 121 -4.54 11.61 0.70
C GLU A 121 -3.74 10.35 1.02
N SER A 122 -3.89 9.82 2.24
CA SER A 122 -3.18 8.63 2.69
C SER A 122 -4.12 7.68 3.41
N LEU A 123 -4.25 6.47 2.85
CA LEU A 123 -5.02 5.37 3.42
C LEU A 123 -4.07 4.29 3.95
N VAL A 124 -4.21 3.96 5.23
CA VAL A 124 -3.45 2.90 5.89
C VAL A 124 -4.41 1.90 6.51
N ILE A 125 -4.31 0.63 6.11
CA ILE A 125 -5.12 -0.45 6.68
C ILE A 125 -4.21 -1.55 7.21
N ARG A 126 -4.43 -1.98 8.45
CA ARG A 126 -3.63 -3.01 9.12
C ARG A 126 -4.48 -4.00 9.90
N ASP A 127 -4.06 -5.25 9.92
CA ASP A 127 -4.63 -6.33 10.74
C ASP A 127 -6.17 -6.39 10.70
N CYS A 128 -6.75 -6.21 9.51
CA CYS A 128 -8.19 -6.30 9.28
C CYS A 128 -8.53 -7.68 8.70
N GLU A 129 -8.66 -8.68 9.58
CA GLU A 129 -8.70 -10.10 9.21
C GLU A 129 -9.84 -10.49 8.25
N ARG A 130 -10.96 -9.75 8.29
CA ARG A 130 -12.15 -10.00 7.46
C ARG A 130 -12.23 -9.13 6.20
N LEU A 131 -11.30 -8.19 6.02
CA LEU A 131 -11.30 -7.29 4.87
C LEU A 131 -11.04 -8.11 3.61
N ASN A 132 -12.03 -8.17 2.74
CA ASN A 132 -11.94 -8.93 1.49
C ASN A 132 -12.05 -8.03 0.25
N GLN A 133 -12.51 -6.79 0.41
CA GLN A 133 -12.75 -5.85 -0.68
C GLN A 133 -12.36 -4.42 -0.29
N LEU A 134 -11.52 -3.82 -1.11
CA LEU A 134 -11.35 -2.37 -1.21
C LEU A 134 -12.38 -1.79 -2.20
N PRO A 135 -12.50 -0.45 -2.31
CA PRO A 135 -13.40 0.16 -3.28
C PRO A 135 -13.15 -0.38 -4.70
N GLU A 136 -14.21 -0.73 -5.43
CA GLU A 136 -14.09 -1.29 -6.78
C GLU A 136 -13.40 -0.30 -7.72
N VAL A 137 -13.71 0.99 -7.55
CA VAL A 137 -13.13 2.10 -8.30
C VAL A 137 -12.73 3.22 -7.35
N LEU A 138 -11.45 3.57 -7.33
CA LEU A 138 -10.91 4.60 -6.45
C LEU A 138 -11.22 6.04 -6.90
N HIS A 139 -12.09 6.27 -7.90
CA HIS A 139 -12.53 7.61 -8.32
C HIS A 139 -13.00 8.49 -7.15
N ALA A 140 -13.64 7.91 -6.14
CA ALA A 140 -14.09 8.64 -4.95
C ALA A 140 -12.91 9.20 -4.13
N PHE A 141 -11.75 8.58 -4.21
CA PHE A 141 -10.50 8.95 -3.56
C PHE A 141 -9.63 9.83 -4.48
N THR A 142 -10.21 10.91 -5.01
CA THR A 142 -9.54 11.76 -6.01
C THR A 142 -8.19 12.32 -5.56
N PHE A 143 -7.95 12.45 -4.25
CA PHE A 143 -6.70 12.98 -3.70
C PHE A 143 -5.74 11.91 -3.15
N LEU A 144 -6.04 10.62 -3.30
CA LEU A 144 -5.26 9.55 -2.70
C LEU A 144 -3.89 9.42 -3.38
N THR A 145 -2.85 9.84 -2.66
CA THR A 145 -1.46 9.79 -3.09
C THR A 145 -0.72 8.58 -2.51
N ARG A 146 -1.16 8.05 -1.36
CA ARG A 146 -0.49 6.93 -0.69
C ARG A 146 -1.48 5.87 -0.19
N MET A 147 -1.25 4.62 -0.59
CA MET A 147 -1.99 3.46 -0.10
C MET A 147 -1.04 2.48 0.58
N ARG A 148 -1.32 2.15 1.85
CA ARG A 148 -0.56 1.15 2.62
C ARG A 148 -1.49 0.09 3.19
N LEU A 149 -1.28 -1.16 2.79
CA LEU A 149 -1.94 -2.33 3.36
C LEU A 149 -0.88 -3.15 4.07
N GLU A 150 -0.90 -3.21 5.39
CA GLU A 150 0.18 -3.86 6.14
C GLU A 150 -0.36 -4.87 7.13
N LYS A 151 0.11 -6.12 7.04
CA LYS A 151 -0.16 -7.17 8.02
C LYS A 151 -1.65 -7.56 8.09
N GLY A 152 -1.94 -8.87 8.10
CA GLY A 152 -3.24 -9.34 8.57
C GLY A 152 -4.47 -8.91 7.78
N CYS A 153 -4.40 -8.81 6.44
CA CYS A 153 -5.58 -8.74 5.56
C CYS A 153 -5.67 -10.01 4.68
N PRO A 154 -5.85 -11.21 5.28
CA PRO A 154 -5.68 -12.48 4.58
C PRO A 154 -6.77 -12.77 3.56
N LEU A 155 -7.95 -12.12 3.63
CA LEU A 155 -9.05 -12.36 2.69
C LEU A 155 -9.05 -11.42 1.48
N LEU A 156 -8.19 -10.39 1.46
CA LEU A 156 -8.17 -9.40 0.39
C LEU A 156 -7.60 -10.03 -0.89
N GLU A 157 -8.39 -10.09 -1.96
CA GLU A 157 -7.98 -10.70 -3.24
C GLU A 157 -7.43 -9.68 -4.26
N CYS A 158 -7.86 -8.41 -4.16
CA CYS A 158 -7.42 -7.30 -5.00
C CYS A 158 -7.50 -5.97 -4.25
N ILE A 159 -6.71 -4.97 -4.66
CA ILE A 159 -6.74 -3.61 -4.08
C ILE A 159 -7.69 -2.64 -4.80
N ALA A 160 -8.06 -2.96 -6.04
CA ALA A 160 -9.05 -2.30 -6.88
C ALA A 160 -9.37 -3.23 -8.07
N GLN A 161 -10.47 -3.01 -8.79
CA GLN A 161 -10.70 -3.70 -10.07
C GLN A 161 -9.94 -3.02 -11.21
N ASP A 162 -10.10 -1.70 -11.32
CA ASP A 162 -9.48 -0.83 -12.31
C ASP A 162 -8.97 0.45 -11.64
N PHE A 163 -7.80 0.91 -12.09
CA PHE A 163 -7.35 2.28 -11.94
C PHE A 163 -7.70 3.09 -13.20
N ASP A 164 -7.93 4.38 -12.98
CA ASP A 164 -8.23 5.37 -14.00
C ASP A 164 -7.19 6.48 -14.02
N GLU A 165 -7.27 7.35 -15.03
CA GLU A 165 -6.34 8.48 -15.22
C GLU A 165 -6.51 9.61 -14.17
N THR A 166 -7.57 9.57 -13.37
CA THR A 166 -7.88 10.60 -12.35
C THR A 166 -7.28 10.29 -10.99
N THR A 167 -6.59 9.16 -10.86
CA THR A 167 -6.01 8.71 -9.61
C THR A 167 -4.56 9.25 -9.48
N ASP A 168 -4.34 10.16 -8.54
CA ASP A 168 -3.04 10.81 -8.25
C ASP A 168 -2.12 9.97 -7.35
N LEU A 169 -2.21 8.64 -7.42
CA LEU A 169 -1.49 7.74 -6.52
C LEU A 169 0.01 7.76 -6.81
N GLU A 170 0.82 8.06 -5.80
CA GLU A 170 2.28 8.18 -5.86
C GLU A 170 2.99 6.94 -5.30
N SER A 171 2.42 6.28 -4.28
CA SER A 171 3.05 5.13 -3.61
C SER A 171 2.02 4.07 -3.18
N ILE A 172 2.34 2.81 -3.48
CA ILE A 172 1.61 1.61 -3.05
C ILE A 172 2.54 0.74 -2.21
N TYR A 173 2.14 0.44 -0.98
CA TYR A 173 2.80 -0.53 -0.12
C TYR A 173 1.81 -1.63 0.27
N ILE A 174 2.18 -2.89 0.06
CA ILE A 174 1.37 -4.04 0.45
C ILE A 174 2.26 -5.06 1.17
N SER A 175 1.93 -5.42 2.40
CA SER A 175 2.62 -6.48 3.14
C SER A 175 1.70 -7.52 3.76
N ASP A 176 2.13 -8.78 3.67
CA ASP A 176 1.47 -9.97 4.23
C ASP A 176 0.02 -10.16 3.75
N ALA A 177 -0.27 -9.75 2.52
CA ALA A 177 -1.56 -9.93 1.87
C ALA A 177 -1.60 -11.28 1.14
N LEU A 178 -1.90 -12.35 1.87
CA LEU A 178 -1.71 -13.73 1.42
C LEU A 178 -2.61 -14.15 0.26
N ASN A 179 -3.78 -13.52 0.07
CA ASN A 179 -4.74 -13.88 -0.99
C ASN A 179 -4.73 -12.91 -2.18
N ILE A 180 -3.90 -11.87 -2.20
CA ILE A 180 -3.83 -10.98 -3.37
C ILE A 180 -3.21 -11.77 -4.53
N LYS A 181 -3.99 -11.96 -5.60
CA LYS A 181 -3.60 -12.81 -6.75
C LYS A 181 -2.98 -12.02 -7.88
N SER A 182 -3.40 -10.77 -8.09
CA SER A 182 -2.96 -9.92 -9.19
C SER A 182 -3.09 -8.44 -8.84
N PHE A 183 -2.36 -7.60 -9.57
CA PHE A 183 -2.62 -6.15 -9.55
C PHE A 183 -3.91 -5.79 -10.31
N PRO A 184 -4.52 -4.64 -9.98
CA PRO A 184 -5.63 -4.10 -10.76
C PRO A 184 -5.19 -3.74 -12.18
N ARG A 185 -6.16 -3.71 -13.09
CA ARG A 185 -5.96 -3.16 -14.43
C ARG A 185 -5.78 -1.64 -14.36
N GLY A 186 -5.14 -1.05 -15.38
CA GLY A 186 -4.98 0.41 -15.47
C GLY A 186 -3.89 1.00 -14.58
N LEU A 187 -3.03 0.19 -13.96
CA LEU A 187 -1.90 0.68 -13.18
C LEU A 187 -0.90 1.50 -14.05
N ASP A 188 -0.89 1.27 -15.37
CA ASP A 188 -0.20 2.07 -16.40
C ASP A 188 -0.76 3.49 -16.57
N LYS A 189 -2.02 3.72 -16.16
CA LYS A 189 -2.66 5.04 -16.18
C LYS A 189 -2.28 5.91 -14.99
N LEU A 190 -1.66 5.35 -13.96
CA LEU A 190 -1.22 6.08 -12.77
C LEU A 190 0.06 6.85 -13.08
N ILE A 191 -0.09 7.99 -13.75
CA ILE A 191 1.04 8.80 -14.22
C ILE A 191 1.87 9.43 -13.08
N HIS A 192 1.34 9.47 -11.86
CA HIS A 192 2.05 9.98 -10.68
C HIS A 192 2.72 8.89 -9.85
N LEU A 193 2.51 7.61 -10.18
CA LEU A 193 3.01 6.49 -9.38
C LEU A 193 4.53 6.36 -9.51
N GLN A 194 5.21 6.51 -8.38
CA GLN A 194 6.66 6.50 -8.26
C GLN A 194 7.18 5.28 -7.50
N GLU A 195 6.39 4.71 -6.60
CA GLU A 195 6.85 3.64 -5.72
C GLU A 195 5.83 2.51 -5.58
N ILE A 196 6.33 1.28 -5.73
CA ILE A 196 5.57 0.06 -5.42
C ILE A 196 6.46 -0.83 -4.54
N GLU A 197 5.96 -1.17 -3.36
CA GLU A 197 6.58 -2.12 -2.44
C GLU A 197 5.62 -3.25 -2.08
N LEU A 198 6.09 -4.48 -2.26
CA LEU A 198 5.34 -5.71 -2.00
C LEU A 198 6.16 -6.61 -1.09
N ALA A 199 5.59 -7.02 0.04
CA ALA A 199 6.25 -7.90 0.99
C ALA A 199 5.33 -9.06 1.40
N GLY A 200 5.78 -10.31 1.35
CA GLY A 200 5.01 -11.45 1.87
C GLY A 200 3.66 -11.69 1.16
N CYS A 201 3.51 -11.27 -0.10
CA CYS A 201 2.30 -11.48 -0.89
C CYS A 201 2.37 -12.84 -1.61
N SER A 202 2.22 -13.94 -0.88
CA SER A 202 2.53 -15.28 -1.40
C SER A 202 1.66 -15.73 -2.56
N SER A 203 0.39 -15.30 -2.68
CA SER A 203 -0.48 -15.67 -3.82
C SER A 203 -0.32 -14.79 -5.05
N LEU A 204 0.52 -13.75 -4.99
CA LEU A 204 0.65 -12.80 -6.09
C LEU A 204 1.33 -13.47 -7.28
N VAL A 205 0.57 -13.67 -8.35
CA VAL A 205 1.07 -14.14 -9.65
C VAL A 205 1.18 -12.92 -10.56
N TRP A 206 2.36 -12.75 -11.13
CA TRP A 206 2.61 -11.65 -12.06
C TRP A 206 2.20 -12.02 -13.50
N PHE A 207 1.51 -11.10 -14.20
CA PHE A 207 1.09 -11.29 -15.59
C PHE A 207 1.87 -10.37 -16.55
N GLU A 208 2.19 -10.90 -17.73
CA GLU A 208 3.20 -10.37 -18.67
C GLU A 208 2.78 -9.16 -19.52
N GLU A 209 1.54 -8.66 -19.44
CA GLU A 209 1.07 -7.60 -20.36
C GLU A 209 1.01 -6.22 -19.71
N SER A 210 2.07 -5.43 -19.95
CA SER A 210 2.09 -3.96 -20.11
C SER A 210 1.14 -3.11 -19.25
N GLY A 211 1.01 -3.41 -17.96
CA GLY A 211 0.12 -2.68 -17.04
C GLY A 211 0.83 -1.76 -16.06
N PHE A 212 2.13 -1.46 -16.23
CA PHE A 212 2.87 -0.62 -15.28
C PHE A 212 3.14 0.78 -15.84
N PRO A 213 3.22 1.82 -14.98
CA PRO A 213 3.53 3.18 -15.39
C PRO A 213 5.03 3.31 -15.66
N ALA A 214 5.46 2.74 -16.79
CA ALA A 214 6.87 2.60 -17.17
C ALA A 214 7.64 3.93 -17.18
N THR A 215 6.96 5.05 -17.41
CA THR A 215 7.60 6.37 -17.50
C THR A 215 7.80 7.08 -16.17
N ASN A 216 7.16 6.67 -15.08
CA ASN A 216 7.16 7.43 -13.81
C ASN A 216 7.61 6.63 -12.59
N LEU A 217 7.54 5.30 -12.64
CA LEU A 217 7.97 4.46 -11.53
C LEU A 217 9.48 4.61 -11.27
N LEU A 218 9.84 5.03 -10.06
CA LEU A 218 11.22 5.23 -9.59
C LEU A 218 11.73 4.01 -8.80
N VAL A 219 10.84 3.38 -8.03
CA VAL A 219 11.18 2.34 -7.05
C VAL A 219 10.21 1.15 -7.19
N LEU A 220 10.77 -0.05 -7.38
CA LEU A 220 10.03 -1.31 -7.37
C LEU A 220 10.71 -2.30 -6.42
N LEU A 221 10.00 -2.68 -5.35
CA LEU A 221 10.51 -3.54 -4.29
C LEU A 221 9.58 -4.75 -4.11
N ILE A 222 10.12 -5.98 -4.22
CA ILE A 222 9.34 -7.22 -4.15
C ILE A 222 10.05 -8.26 -3.28
N PHE A 223 9.46 -8.55 -2.14
CA PHE A 223 10.10 -9.24 -1.03
C PHE A 223 9.26 -10.42 -0.57
N LYS A 224 9.83 -11.63 -0.48
CA LYS A 224 9.13 -12.80 0.08
C LYS A 224 7.79 -13.13 -0.62
N CYS A 225 7.66 -12.88 -1.91
CA CYS A 225 6.47 -13.20 -2.70
C CYS A 225 6.67 -14.52 -3.44
N GLU A 226 6.25 -15.64 -2.85
CA GLU A 226 6.62 -17.00 -3.30
C GLU A 226 6.13 -17.36 -4.70
N ASN A 227 4.95 -16.88 -5.11
CA ASN A 227 4.42 -17.10 -6.47
C ASN A 227 4.81 -16.01 -7.47
N PHE A 228 5.60 -15.00 -7.06
CA PHE A 228 6.11 -14.00 -7.99
C PHE A 228 7.20 -14.62 -8.87
N GLY A 229 6.80 -15.03 -10.07
CA GLY A 229 7.56 -15.91 -10.96
C GLY A 229 8.25 -15.24 -12.14
N ALA A 230 8.11 -13.93 -12.35
CA ALA A 230 8.73 -13.25 -13.48
C ALA A 230 8.90 -11.76 -13.20
N ILE A 231 10.06 -11.21 -13.54
CA ILE A 231 10.22 -9.77 -13.74
C ILE A 231 9.58 -9.41 -15.10
N PRO A 232 8.91 -8.23 -15.24
CA PRO A 232 8.33 -7.82 -16.53
C PRO A 232 9.33 -7.90 -17.68
N LYS A 233 8.97 -8.57 -18.78
CA LYS A 233 9.78 -8.62 -20.00
C LYS A 233 10.10 -7.23 -20.54
N CYS A 234 9.15 -6.30 -20.39
CA CYS A 234 9.27 -4.90 -20.80
C CYS A 234 9.91 -3.98 -19.74
N ILE A 235 10.55 -4.51 -18.68
CA ILE A 235 11.15 -3.67 -17.62
C ILE A 235 12.24 -2.73 -18.15
N HIS A 236 12.90 -3.09 -19.27
CA HIS A 236 13.84 -2.23 -19.97
C HIS A 236 13.22 -0.89 -20.42
N ASN A 237 11.89 -0.82 -20.61
CA ASN A 237 11.15 0.40 -20.94
C ASN A 237 10.84 1.26 -19.73
N PHE A 238 11.21 0.84 -18.51
CA PHE A 238 10.92 1.59 -17.30
C PHE A 238 11.96 2.71 -17.15
N THR A 239 11.82 3.74 -17.98
CA THR A 239 12.85 4.76 -18.19
C THR A 239 13.13 5.59 -16.94
N SER A 240 12.21 5.65 -15.99
CA SER A 240 12.42 6.37 -14.72
C SER A 240 12.88 5.47 -13.57
N LEU A 241 12.92 4.15 -13.75
CA LEU A 241 13.22 3.23 -12.67
C LEU A 241 14.68 3.36 -12.24
N GLN A 242 14.88 3.74 -10.97
CA GLN A 242 16.18 3.92 -10.36
C GLN A 242 16.52 2.76 -9.43
N LYS A 243 15.52 2.18 -8.76
CA LYS A 243 15.72 1.12 -7.78
C LYS A 243 14.83 -0.08 -8.03
N LEU A 244 15.45 -1.26 -8.16
CA LEU A 244 14.79 -2.54 -8.30
C LEU A 244 15.36 -3.51 -7.29
N GLU A 245 14.52 -3.98 -6.36
CA GLU A 245 14.91 -5.04 -5.41
C GLU A 245 13.93 -6.20 -5.46
N VAL A 246 14.45 -7.42 -5.64
CA VAL A 246 13.67 -8.65 -5.69
C VAL A 246 14.36 -9.73 -4.88
N TRP A 247 13.85 -10.10 -3.70
CA TRP A 247 14.46 -11.17 -2.89
C TRP A 247 13.45 -12.13 -2.29
N LYS A 248 13.86 -13.40 -2.17
CA LYS A 248 13.06 -14.51 -1.63
C LYS A 248 11.72 -14.70 -2.36
N CYS A 249 11.71 -14.51 -3.67
CA CYS A 249 10.55 -14.79 -4.53
C CYS A 249 10.64 -16.22 -5.11
N SER A 250 9.85 -16.53 -6.15
CA SER A 250 9.82 -17.86 -6.76
C SER A 250 11.23 -18.36 -7.17
N ALA A 251 11.50 -19.63 -6.87
CA ALA A 251 12.73 -20.31 -7.26
C ALA A 251 12.87 -20.49 -8.78
N ASP A 252 11.74 -20.50 -9.50
CA ASP A 252 11.65 -20.67 -10.95
C ASP A 252 11.48 -19.34 -11.69
N MET A 253 11.84 -18.22 -11.04
CA MET A 253 11.69 -16.89 -11.61
C MET A 253 12.37 -16.77 -12.99
N SER A 254 11.63 -16.20 -13.95
CA SER A 254 12.19 -15.76 -15.24
C SER A 254 12.64 -14.28 -15.18
N PHE A 255 13.63 -13.97 -16.02
CA PHE A 255 14.28 -12.67 -16.08
C PHE A 255 14.11 -12.04 -17.47
N PRO A 256 14.22 -10.70 -17.60
CA PRO A 256 14.03 -10.01 -18.87
C PRO A 256 15.16 -10.33 -19.85
N GLU A 257 14.82 -10.82 -21.05
CA GLU A 257 15.80 -11.10 -22.13
C GLU A 257 16.43 -9.82 -22.70
N GLU A 258 15.67 -8.72 -22.74
CA GLU A 258 16.14 -7.44 -23.26
C GLU A 258 17.00 -6.65 -22.24
N GLY A 259 17.11 -7.17 -21.01
CA GLY A 259 17.87 -6.58 -19.91
C GLY A 259 17.06 -5.61 -19.04
N PHE A 260 17.79 -4.83 -18.25
CA PHE A 260 17.26 -3.88 -17.27
C PHE A 260 17.33 -2.42 -17.78
N PRO A 261 16.55 -1.48 -17.21
CA PRO A 261 16.55 -0.08 -17.63
C PRO A 261 17.89 0.59 -17.35
N THR A 262 18.33 1.49 -18.25
CA THR A 262 19.66 2.12 -18.18
C THR A 262 19.82 3.14 -17.06
N ASN A 263 18.71 3.68 -16.54
CA ASN A 263 18.68 4.64 -15.42
C ASN A 263 18.70 3.97 -14.04
N LEU A 264 18.73 2.64 -14.00
CA LEU A 264 18.78 1.88 -12.76
C LEU A 264 20.10 2.15 -12.02
N THR A 265 20.02 2.70 -10.81
CA THR A 265 21.15 3.02 -9.94
C THR A 265 21.41 1.92 -8.90
N SER A 266 20.37 1.21 -8.48
CA SER A 266 20.45 0.13 -7.50
C SER A 266 19.66 -1.09 -7.96
N LEU A 267 20.34 -2.24 -8.06
CA LEU A 267 19.78 -3.52 -8.45
C LEU A 267 20.08 -4.56 -7.38
N GLU A 268 19.06 -5.04 -6.68
CA GLU A 268 19.17 -6.19 -5.79
C GLU A 268 18.31 -7.35 -6.30
N ILE A 269 18.93 -8.50 -6.56
CA ILE A 269 18.21 -9.73 -6.87
C ILE A 269 18.79 -10.85 -6.00
N SER A 270 17.98 -11.38 -5.08
CA SER A 270 18.38 -12.51 -4.23
C SER A 270 17.37 -13.64 -4.28
N ASN A 271 17.50 -14.53 -5.27
CA ASN A 271 16.52 -15.58 -5.59
C ASN A 271 17.15 -16.98 -5.81
N GLY A 272 16.30 -17.95 -6.16
CA GLY A 272 16.59 -19.38 -6.19
C GLY A 272 17.63 -19.88 -7.24
N PRO A 273 17.71 -21.20 -7.46
CA PRO A 273 18.88 -21.89 -8.02
C PRO A 273 19.24 -21.55 -9.47
N LYS A 274 18.36 -20.92 -10.26
CA LYS A 274 18.57 -20.60 -11.69
C LYS A 274 19.27 -19.25 -11.95
N MET A 275 19.65 -18.51 -10.91
CA MET A 275 20.12 -17.14 -11.06
C MET A 275 21.44 -17.01 -11.85
N TYR A 276 22.36 -17.99 -11.77
CA TYR A 276 23.65 -17.92 -12.44
C TYR A 276 23.57 -17.88 -13.97
N THR A 277 22.71 -18.71 -14.59
CA THR A 277 22.56 -18.73 -16.05
C THR A 277 22.06 -17.39 -16.57
N SER A 278 21.14 -16.77 -15.82
CA SER A 278 20.53 -15.50 -16.20
C SER A 278 21.47 -14.31 -16.03
N LEU A 279 22.40 -14.34 -15.07
CA LEU A 279 23.42 -13.27 -14.91
C LEU A 279 24.21 -13.00 -16.20
N VAL A 280 24.46 -14.03 -17.00
CA VAL A 280 25.17 -13.90 -18.29
C VAL A 280 24.27 -13.26 -19.35
N GLU A 281 22.98 -13.53 -19.30
CA GLU A 281 21.98 -13.09 -20.27
C GLU A 281 21.45 -11.68 -19.97
N TRP A 282 21.53 -11.22 -18.71
CA TRP A 282 21.01 -9.92 -18.28
C TRP A 282 21.64 -8.71 -18.97
N GLY A 283 22.82 -8.87 -19.58
CA GLY A 283 23.52 -7.76 -20.22
C GLY A 283 23.79 -6.61 -19.26
N LEU A 284 24.26 -6.92 -18.03
CA LEU A 284 24.53 -5.95 -16.96
C LEU A 284 25.52 -4.84 -17.38
N ASN A 285 26.31 -5.08 -18.42
CA ASN A 285 27.17 -4.06 -19.03
C ASN A 285 26.38 -2.91 -19.70
N LYS A 286 25.11 -3.12 -20.02
CA LYS A 286 24.21 -2.11 -20.63
C LYS A 286 23.58 -1.17 -19.61
N VAL A 287 23.48 -1.55 -18.33
CA VAL A 287 22.94 -0.68 -17.28
C VAL A 287 24.00 0.30 -16.78
N THR A 288 24.24 1.34 -17.57
CA THR A 288 25.38 2.25 -17.36
C THR A 288 25.28 3.11 -16.09
N SER A 289 24.10 3.22 -15.48
CA SER A 289 23.90 4.06 -14.28
C SER A 289 24.00 3.28 -12.97
N THR A 290 24.11 1.95 -13.01
CA THR A 290 24.07 1.12 -11.79
C THR A 290 25.32 1.32 -10.95
N GLN A 291 25.11 1.79 -9.72
CA GLN A 291 26.13 2.06 -8.70
C GLN A 291 26.18 0.94 -7.66
N GLU A 292 25.01 0.37 -7.32
CA GLU A 292 24.86 -0.68 -6.34
C GLU A 292 24.30 -1.94 -7.01
N LEU A 293 25.01 -3.06 -6.85
CA LEU A 293 24.58 -4.37 -7.35
C LEU A 293 24.68 -5.40 -6.24
N ASN A 294 23.53 -5.94 -5.81
CA ASN A 294 23.46 -7.00 -4.83
C ASN A 294 22.82 -8.24 -5.46
N ILE A 295 23.56 -9.34 -5.51
CA ILE A 295 23.16 -10.57 -6.18
C ILE A 295 23.30 -11.71 -5.17
N GLY A 296 22.20 -12.21 -4.61
CA GLY A 296 22.25 -13.22 -3.54
C GLY A 296 21.46 -14.50 -3.82
N GLY A 297 21.61 -15.51 -2.96
CA GLY A 297 20.75 -16.71 -2.95
C GLY A 297 21.43 -18.00 -3.44
N GLU A 298 20.70 -19.12 -3.33
CA GLU A 298 21.25 -20.46 -3.56
C GLU A 298 21.82 -20.63 -4.98
N GLY A 299 21.24 -19.94 -5.97
CA GLY A 299 21.72 -19.94 -7.36
C GLY A 299 23.09 -19.30 -7.55
N CYS A 300 23.56 -18.47 -6.61
CA CYS A 300 24.89 -17.87 -6.64
C CYS A 300 25.96 -18.66 -5.89
N SER A 301 25.60 -19.79 -5.26
CA SER A 301 26.55 -20.67 -4.57
C SER A 301 27.66 -21.23 -5.49
N ARG A 302 27.48 -21.17 -6.81
CA ARG A 302 28.43 -21.66 -7.82
C ARG A 302 29.12 -20.53 -8.60
N VAL A 303 28.85 -19.27 -8.30
CA VAL A 303 29.52 -18.14 -8.95
C VAL A 303 30.95 -18.06 -8.40
N VAL A 304 31.92 -18.44 -9.23
CA VAL A 304 33.35 -18.32 -8.88
C VAL A 304 33.95 -17.03 -9.45
N SER A 305 33.46 -16.60 -10.62
CA SER A 305 33.85 -15.37 -11.31
C SER A 305 32.79 -15.03 -12.37
N PHE A 306 32.67 -13.75 -12.75
CA PHE A 306 31.88 -13.38 -13.92
C PHE A 306 32.59 -13.82 -15.21
N PRO A 307 31.87 -14.32 -16.23
CA PRO A 307 32.48 -14.69 -17.50
C PRO A 307 33.24 -13.52 -18.15
N GLU A 308 34.36 -13.81 -18.80
CA GLU A 308 35.04 -12.84 -19.66
C GLU A 308 34.53 -13.01 -21.10
N GLN A 309 33.38 -12.42 -21.45
CA GLN A 309 32.96 -12.39 -22.86
C GLN A 309 33.61 -11.19 -23.57
N GLY A 310 34.65 -11.46 -24.36
CA GLY A 310 35.23 -10.62 -25.43
C GLY A 310 35.38 -9.12 -25.15
N ILE A 311 36.58 -8.66 -24.73
CA ILE A 311 37.06 -7.26 -24.59
C ILE A 311 36.16 -6.31 -23.73
N GLY A 312 34.93 -6.69 -23.37
CA GLY A 312 33.98 -5.89 -22.60
C GLY A 312 33.87 -6.34 -21.15
N ARG A 313 33.69 -5.39 -20.23
CA ARG A 313 33.29 -5.65 -18.84
C ARG A 313 31.85 -6.19 -18.83
N MET A 314 31.58 -7.28 -18.10
CA MET A 314 30.21 -7.77 -17.87
C MET A 314 29.45 -6.98 -16.81
N LEU A 315 30.19 -6.37 -15.87
CA LEU A 315 29.61 -5.56 -14.82
C LEU A 315 29.29 -4.15 -15.30
N PRO A 316 28.33 -3.46 -14.66
CA PRO A 316 28.04 -2.06 -14.93
C PRO A 316 29.32 -1.20 -14.84
N PRO A 317 29.57 -0.28 -15.78
CA PRO A 317 30.78 0.54 -15.75
C PRO A 317 30.83 1.53 -14.58
N SER A 318 29.68 1.90 -14.03
CA SER A 318 29.53 2.90 -12.95
C SER A 318 29.47 2.30 -11.54
N LEU A 319 29.72 0.98 -11.42
CA LEU A 319 29.55 0.25 -10.17
C LEU A 319 30.52 0.74 -9.09
N THR A 320 29.99 1.10 -7.92
CA THR A 320 30.75 1.54 -6.74
C THR A 320 30.65 0.54 -5.58
N SER A 321 29.57 -0.24 -5.53
CA SER A 321 29.32 -1.26 -4.51
C SER A 321 28.79 -2.54 -5.15
N ILE A 322 29.36 -3.68 -4.77
CA ILE A 322 28.92 -5.00 -5.21
C ILE A 322 28.86 -5.97 -4.03
N CYS A 323 27.75 -6.70 -3.91
CA CYS A 323 27.57 -7.80 -2.97
C CYS A 323 27.12 -9.04 -3.74
N ILE A 324 27.75 -10.19 -3.45
CA ILE A 324 27.48 -11.50 -4.07
C ILE A 324 27.41 -12.57 -2.98
#